data_AF-A0AAV4W439-F1
#
_entry.id   AF-A0AAV4W439-F1
#
_cell.length_a   1.000
_cell.length_b   1.000
_cell.length_c   1.000
_cell.angle_alpha   90.00
_cell.angle_beta   90.00
_cell.angle_gamma   90.00
#
_symmetry.space_group_name_H-M   'P 1'
#
loop_
_entity.id
_entity.type
_entity.pdbx_description
1 polymer ?
#
loop_
_entity_poly.entity_id
_entity_poly.type
_entity_poly.pdbx_seq_one_letter_code
_entity_poly.pdbx_strand_id
1 'polypeptide(L)'
;MNQRTYLGARPTLLDVAKDAVERFIKIRQRDSASRGDRYMLLTFEEPPGNIKAGWKESLATFMTELKNLQAIGMSTLGAALKSALDLLNINRMQTGIDTYGQGRCPFYLEPSIIILITDGGHLTNTLGVQDELNLPMHSSVPGSELTKEPFRWDQRLFSLVLRLTGIPPADREPSAVVPSDHSPVDAMCEVTGGRSYAVISQRMLMQCLESLVQKLQGGVVINFEKIGPDPLPVNGGNGEEISLLDDRNNHKPGSPSLHPTQTSLNNGRVSPPLYPSGNNTWQSCRKLIYVQRSAQKGYTVGHWPIPESFWPDPGSPALPPRTAHPIVKFSCVK
;
A
#
# COMPACT_ATOMS: atom_id res chain seq x y z
N MET A 1 -18.27 3.88 -11.84
CA MET A 1 -18.66 2.55 -11.31
C MET A 1 -20.10 2.08 -11.60
N ASN A 2 -20.86 2.66 -12.54
CA ASN A 2 -22.23 2.18 -12.89
C ASN A 2 -22.27 0.95 -13.83
N GLN A 3 -21.11 0.46 -14.29
CA GLN A 3 -21.02 -0.71 -15.16
C GLN A 3 -21.52 -1.97 -14.43
N ARG A 4 -22.19 -2.87 -15.14
CA ARG A 4 -22.70 -4.15 -14.59
C ARG A 4 -21.72 -5.30 -14.83
N THR A 5 -21.61 -6.17 -13.83
CA THR A 5 -20.73 -7.34 -13.84
C THR A 5 -21.41 -8.59 -14.41
N TYR A 6 -20.61 -9.61 -14.75
CA TYR A 6 -21.06 -10.94 -15.17
C TYR A 6 -21.81 -11.76 -14.09
N LEU A 7 -21.83 -11.28 -12.84
CA LEU A 7 -22.36 -12.02 -11.68
C LEU A 7 -23.88 -12.17 -11.71
N GLY A 8 -24.40 -13.14 -10.94
CA GLY A 8 -25.85 -13.33 -10.75
C GLY A 8 -26.55 -12.04 -10.29
N ALA A 9 -27.75 -11.79 -10.81
CA ALA A 9 -28.49 -10.51 -10.73
C ALA A 9 -27.84 -9.29 -11.43
N ARG A 10 -26.67 -9.44 -12.09
CA ARG A 10 -25.92 -8.38 -12.80
C ARG A 10 -25.72 -7.09 -11.98
N PRO A 11 -25.16 -7.17 -10.75
CA PRO A 11 -24.91 -6.01 -9.90
C PRO A 11 -23.92 -5.05 -10.55
N THR A 12 -23.99 -3.77 -10.16
CA THR A 12 -23.01 -2.76 -10.58
C THR A 12 -21.67 -2.95 -9.85
N LEU A 13 -20.60 -2.35 -10.37
CA LEU A 13 -19.31 -2.31 -9.67
C LEU A 13 -19.42 -1.61 -8.31
N LEU A 14 -20.35 -0.64 -8.14
CA LEU A 14 -20.62 -0.03 -6.83
C LEU A 14 -21.27 -1.03 -5.86
N ASP A 15 -22.22 -1.85 -6.31
CA ASP A 15 -22.88 -2.84 -5.43
C ASP A 15 -21.88 -3.90 -4.95
N VAL A 16 -20.96 -4.31 -5.82
CA VAL A 16 -19.84 -5.20 -5.46
C VAL A 16 -18.86 -4.50 -4.49
N ALA A 17 -18.62 -3.20 -4.64
CA ALA A 17 -17.81 -2.42 -3.69
C ALA A 17 -18.49 -2.33 -2.30
N LYS A 18 -19.81 -2.12 -2.24
CA LYS A 18 -20.58 -2.12 -0.98
C LYS A 18 -20.49 -3.48 -0.27
N ASP A 19 -20.72 -4.57 -0.99
CA ASP A 19 -20.58 -5.94 -0.48
C ASP A 19 -19.13 -6.24 -0.02
N ALA A 20 -18.12 -5.77 -0.76
CA ALA A 20 -16.72 -5.88 -0.35
C ALA A 20 -16.43 -5.19 0.99
N VAL A 21 -16.95 -3.97 1.21
CA VAL A 21 -16.80 -3.23 2.47
C VAL A 21 -17.55 -3.92 3.61
N GLU A 22 -18.80 -4.37 3.38
CA GLU A 22 -19.55 -5.13 4.40
C GLU A 22 -18.81 -6.41 4.81
N ARG A 23 -18.26 -7.16 3.85
CA ARG A 23 -17.50 -8.39 4.11
C ARG A 23 -16.17 -8.11 4.80
N PHE A 24 -15.45 -7.07 4.38
CA PHE A 24 -14.20 -6.64 5.01
C PHE A 24 -14.39 -6.39 6.51
N ILE A 25 -15.43 -5.62 6.88
CA ILE A 25 -15.76 -5.33 8.28
C ILE A 25 -16.10 -6.63 9.04
N LYS A 26 -16.93 -7.52 8.45
CA LYS A 26 -17.29 -8.83 9.04
C LYS A 26 -16.09 -9.79 9.20
N ILE A 27 -15.05 -9.68 8.38
CA ILE A 27 -13.80 -10.45 8.52
C ILE A 27 -12.92 -9.81 9.60
N ARG A 28 -12.74 -8.48 9.56
CA ARG A 28 -11.95 -7.72 10.55
C ARG A 28 -12.50 -7.86 11.97
N GLN A 29 -13.82 -7.90 12.14
CA GLN A 29 -14.49 -8.14 13.43
C GLN A 29 -14.22 -9.51 14.08
N ARG A 30 -13.54 -10.43 13.37
CA ARG A 30 -13.05 -11.70 13.95
C ARG A 30 -11.77 -11.51 14.78
N ASP A 31 -11.02 -10.42 14.55
CA ASP A 31 -9.82 -10.06 15.30
C ASP A 31 -10.21 -9.27 16.56
N SER A 32 -9.70 -9.69 17.72
CA SER A 32 -9.95 -9.00 18.99
C SER A 32 -9.39 -7.57 19.01
N ALA A 33 -8.39 -7.27 18.18
CA ALA A 33 -7.84 -5.93 18.02
C ALA A 33 -8.84 -4.94 17.37
N SER A 34 -9.85 -5.42 16.63
CA SER A 34 -10.77 -4.55 15.88
C SER A 34 -11.69 -3.70 16.77
N ARG A 35 -11.75 -3.96 18.07
CA ARG A 35 -12.62 -3.26 19.04
C ARG A 35 -12.28 -1.77 19.19
N GLY A 36 -11.06 -1.36 18.80
CA GLY A 36 -10.63 0.03 18.79
C GLY A 36 -10.70 0.71 17.41
N ASP A 37 -11.14 0.01 16.37
CA ASP A 37 -11.17 0.57 15.01
C ASP A 37 -12.23 1.68 14.87
N ARG A 38 -11.91 2.70 14.07
CA ARG A 38 -12.85 3.72 13.62
C ARG A 38 -12.93 3.67 12.09
N TYR A 39 -14.14 3.78 11.56
CA TYR A 39 -14.44 3.65 10.15
C TYR A 39 -14.94 4.97 9.60
N MET A 40 -14.31 5.48 8.54
CA MET A 40 -14.72 6.70 7.85
C MET A 40 -15.08 6.38 6.41
N LEU A 41 -16.15 6.99 5.90
CA LEU A 41 -16.63 6.80 4.53
C LEU A 41 -16.47 8.10 3.75
N LEU A 42 -15.64 8.06 2.71
CA LEU A 42 -15.38 9.18 1.82
C LEU A 42 -15.69 8.79 0.36
N THR A 43 -16.13 9.77 -0.43
CA THR A 43 -16.46 9.64 -1.86
C THR A 43 -15.63 10.60 -2.73
N PHE A 44 -15.83 10.55 -4.05
CA PHE A 44 -15.17 11.43 -5.02
C PHE A 44 -15.92 12.75 -5.29
N GLU A 45 -16.93 13.06 -4.46
CA GLU A 45 -17.58 14.38 -4.49
C GLU A 45 -16.61 15.48 -4.02
N GLU A 46 -17.03 16.74 -4.14
CA GLU A 46 -16.25 17.88 -3.64
C GLU A 46 -16.50 18.10 -2.14
N PRO A 47 -15.50 18.58 -1.37
CA PRO A 47 -15.70 18.93 0.03
C PRO A 47 -16.74 20.05 0.22
N PRO A 48 -17.59 20.00 1.26
CA PRO A 48 -17.62 19.01 2.35
C PRO A 48 -18.44 17.74 2.04
N GLY A 49 -19.16 17.68 0.92
CA GLY A 49 -20.07 16.57 0.59
C GLY A 49 -19.37 15.22 0.41
N ASN A 50 -18.05 15.22 0.19
CA ASN A 50 -17.24 14.03 0.05
C ASN A 50 -17.14 13.16 1.32
N ILE A 51 -17.33 13.72 2.51
CA ILE A 51 -17.33 12.94 3.77
C ILE A 51 -18.78 12.49 4.06
N LYS A 52 -19.04 11.19 3.98
CA LYS A 52 -20.34 10.59 4.31
C LYS A 52 -20.40 10.09 5.75
N ALA A 53 -19.31 9.53 6.26
CA ALA A 53 -19.15 9.19 7.68
C ALA A 53 -17.78 9.64 8.18
N GLY A 54 -17.77 10.53 9.18
CA GLY A 54 -16.55 11.14 9.74
C GLY A 54 -15.99 10.41 10.97
N TRP A 55 -14.86 10.90 11.49
CA TRP A 55 -14.10 10.32 12.61
C TRP A 55 -14.88 10.08 13.92
N LYS A 56 -15.99 10.82 14.12
CA LYS A 56 -16.85 10.74 15.30
C LYS A 56 -18.09 9.87 15.09
N GLU A 57 -18.29 9.35 13.89
CA GLU A 57 -19.51 8.61 13.55
C GLU A 57 -19.52 7.17 14.03
N SER A 58 -20.75 6.65 14.21
CA SER A 58 -20.97 5.27 14.59
C SER A 58 -20.83 4.33 13.38
N LEU A 59 -20.52 3.05 13.63
CA LEU A 59 -20.56 2.01 12.59
C LEU A 59 -21.98 1.86 12.00
N ALA A 60 -23.04 2.20 12.75
CA ALA A 60 -24.41 2.21 12.24
C ALA A 60 -24.63 3.37 11.24
N THR A 61 -24.08 4.57 11.49
CA THR A 61 -24.09 5.68 10.54
C THR A 61 -23.34 5.27 9.27
N PHE A 62 -22.11 4.76 9.42
CA PHE A 62 -21.27 4.29 8.31
C PHE A 62 -21.99 3.25 7.43
N MET A 63 -22.62 2.24 8.03
CA MET A 63 -23.32 1.17 7.31
C MET A 63 -24.64 1.63 6.68
N THR A 64 -25.21 2.75 7.12
CA THR A 64 -26.39 3.38 6.52
C THR A 64 -25.98 4.18 5.29
N GLU A 65 -24.97 5.03 5.43
CA GLU A 65 -24.43 5.82 4.32
C GLU A 65 -23.80 4.96 3.22
N LEU A 66 -23.10 3.88 3.58
CA LEU A 66 -22.58 2.89 2.63
C LEU A 66 -23.67 2.33 1.71
N LYS A 67 -24.88 2.10 2.24
CA LYS A 67 -26.02 1.60 1.46
C LYS A 67 -26.60 2.70 0.57
N ASN A 68 -26.68 3.93 1.08
CA ASN A 68 -27.20 5.09 0.38
C ASN A 68 -26.30 5.61 -0.76
N LEU A 69 -25.01 5.27 -0.79
CA LEU A 69 -24.08 5.72 -1.84
C LEU A 69 -24.61 5.50 -3.26
N GLN A 70 -24.41 6.48 -4.12
CA GLN A 70 -24.70 6.44 -5.56
C GLN A 70 -23.42 6.73 -6.35
N ALA A 71 -23.21 6.07 -7.48
CA ALA A 71 -22.05 6.32 -8.35
C ALA A 71 -22.36 7.46 -9.31
N ILE A 72 -22.35 8.68 -8.77
CA ILE A 72 -22.51 9.96 -9.48
C ILE A 72 -21.19 10.75 -9.46
N GLY A 73 -21.01 11.67 -10.40
CA GLY A 73 -19.79 12.49 -10.51
C GLY A 73 -18.68 11.85 -11.36
N MET A 74 -17.46 12.37 -11.19
CA MET A 74 -16.27 12.07 -12.01
C MET A 74 -15.20 11.30 -11.22
N SER A 75 -14.19 10.76 -11.90
CA SER A 75 -13.08 10.01 -11.30
C SER A 75 -11.97 10.91 -10.74
N THR A 76 -12.32 11.85 -9.87
CA THR A 76 -11.48 12.93 -9.28
C THR A 76 -10.50 12.43 -8.21
N LEU A 77 -9.87 11.28 -8.44
CA LEU A 77 -9.11 10.51 -7.44
C LEU A 77 -8.05 11.33 -6.67
N GLY A 78 -7.32 12.23 -7.35
CA GLY A 78 -6.32 13.08 -6.69
C GLY A 78 -6.91 14.04 -5.65
N ALA A 79 -8.05 14.66 -5.94
CA ALA A 79 -8.73 15.54 -4.98
C ALA A 79 -9.33 14.75 -3.81
N ALA A 80 -9.95 13.60 -4.09
CA ALA A 80 -10.54 12.72 -3.08
C ALA A 80 -9.49 12.15 -2.12
N LEU A 81 -8.38 11.63 -2.65
CA LEU A 81 -7.29 11.07 -1.86
C LEU A 81 -6.56 12.15 -1.04
N LYS A 82 -6.36 13.35 -1.61
CA LYS A 82 -5.85 14.50 -0.84
C LYS A 82 -6.75 14.84 0.34
N SER A 83 -8.06 14.97 0.12
CA SER A 83 -9.01 15.29 1.20
C SER A 83 -9.06 14.21 2.28
N ALA A 84 -8.90 12.93 1.92
CA ALA A 84 -8.78 11.83 2.88
C ALA A 84 -7.51 11.95 3.74
N LEU A 85 -6.36 12.28 3.14
CA LEU A 85 -5.09 12.48 3.84
C LEU A 85 -5.12 13.73 4.73
N ASP A 86 -5.68 14.84 4.24
CA ASP A 86 -5.90 16.06 5.04
C ASP A 86 -6.78 15.78 6.27
N LEU A 87 -7.87 15.03 6.12
CA LEU A 87 -8.75 14.63 7.23
C LEU A 87 -8.03 13.77 8.28
N LEU A 88 -7.22 12.80 7.85
CA LEU A 88 -6.38 11.99 8.74
C LEU A 88 -5.37 12.87 9.50
N ASN A 89 -4.73 13.82 8.81
CA ASN A 89 -3.76 14.73 9.42
C ASN A 89 -4.42 15.68 10.44
N ILE A 90 -5.64 16.17 10.18
CA ILE A 90 -6.43 16.98 11.13
C ILE A 90 -6.78 16.20 12.41
N ASN A 91 -7.09 14.91 12.31
CA ASN A 91 -7.32 14.07 13.50
C ASN A 91 -6.02 13.85 14.29
N ARG A 92 -4.94 13.54 13.58
CA ARG A 92 -3.59 13.35 14.14
C ARG A 92 -3.04 14.59 14.86
N MET A 93 -3.41 15.79 14.41
CA MET A 93 -3.08 17.03 15.13
C MET A 93 -3.78 17.14 16.50
N GLN A 94 -4.98 16.56 16.66
CA GLN A 94 -5.70 16.57 17.94
C GLN A 94 -5.07 15.63 18.97
N THR A 95 -4.37 14.58 18.53
CA THR A 95 -3.64 13.65 19.41
C THR A 95 -2.19 14.09 19.67
N GLY A 96 -1.65 15.01 18.86
CA GLY A 96 -0.37 15.67 19.11
C GLY A 96 0.87 14.77 18.94
N ILE A 97 0.72 13.61 18.31
CA ILE A 97 1.77 12.56 18.26
C ILE A 97 2.95 12.87 17.32
N ASP A 98 2.89 13.94 16.53
CA ASP A 98 4.00 14.39 15.69
C ASP A 98 4.93 15.33 16.46
N THR A 99 5.91 14.74 17.14
CA THR A 99 6.90 15.40 18.00
C THR A 99 7.95 16.19 17.21
N TYR A 100 7.55 17.20 16.42
CA TYR A 100 8.46 18.00 15.60
C TYR A 100 9.59 18.65 16.42
N GLY A 101 10.83 18.52 15.94
CA GLY A 101 12.04 18.96 16.63
C GLY A 101 12.53 18.06 17.78
N GLN A 102 11.75 17.06 18.22
CA GLN A 102 12.08 16.16 19.34
C GLN A 102 12.33 14.70 18.89
N GLY A 103 12.64 14.49 17.62
CA GLY A 103 12.71 13.15 17.02
C GLY A 103 11.33 12.59 16.68
N ARG A 104 11.31 11.37 16.15
CA ARG A 104 10.10 10.62 15.77
C ARG A 104 9.96 9.39 16.67
N CYS A 105 8.93 9.34 17.50
CA CYS A 105 8.65 8.22 18.40
C CYS A 105 7.90 7.08 17.68
N PRO A 106 8.52 5.91 17.38
CA PRO A 106 7.81 4.83 16.67
C PRO A 106 6.69 4.19 17.51
N PHE A 107 6.63 4.51 18.80
CA PHE A 107 5.65 4.04 19.77
C PHE A 107 4.45 5.01 19.93
N TYR A 108 4.44 6.17 19.26
CA TYR A 108 3.28 7.06 19.17
C TYR A 108 2.63 6.90 17.78
N LEU A 109 1.62 6.04 17.69
CA LEU A 109 1.00 5.62 16.43
C LEU A 109 -0.50 5.86 16.41
N GLU A 110 -0.98 6.37 15.27
CA GLU A 110 -2.40 6.45 14.93
C GLU A 110 -2.59 5.74 13.57
N PRO A 111 -2.39 4.41 13.54
CA PRO A 111 -2.19 3.66 12.30
C PRO A 111 -3.46 3.70 11.45
N SER A 112 -3.35 4.38 10.31
CA SER A 112 -4.49 4.76 9.47
C SER A 112 -4.36 4.11 8.11
N ILE A 113 -5.45 3.51 7.63
CA ILE A 113 -5.39 2.66 6.43
C ILE A 113 -6.52 3.06 5.49
N ILE A 114 -6.13 3.58 4.33
CA ILE A 114 -7.05 3.96 3.26
C ILE A 114 -7.24 2.74 2.36
N ILE A 115 -8.50 2.33 2.18
CA ILE A 115 -8.89 1.26 1.26
C ILE A 115 -9.66 1.92 0.12
N LEU A 116 -8.95 2.22 -0.97
CA LEU A 116 -9.55 2.76 -2.18
C LEU A 116 -10.22 1.65 -2.97
N ILE A 117 -11.51 1.78 -3.30
CA ILE A 117 -12.17 0.89 -4.26
C ILE A 117 -12.51 1.71 -5.50
N THR A 118 -12.13 1.21 -6.68
CA THR A 118 -12.31 1.88 -7.97
C THR A 118 -12.57 0.88 -9.08
N ASP A 119 -13.14 1.31 -10.20
CA ASP A 119 -13.30 0.47 -11.40
C ASP A 119 -12.04 0.43 -12.30
N GLY A 120 -11.05 1.30 -12.03
CA GLY A 120 -9.77 1.30 -12.76
C GLY A 120 -9.86 1.81 -14.20
N GLY A 121 -10.92 2.53 -14.53
CA GLY A 121 -10.98 3.34 -15.74
C GLY A 121 -10.09 4.59 -15.66
N HIS A 122 -10.07 5.39 -16.74
CA HIS A 122 -9.31 6.63 -16.76
C HIS A 122 -9.79 7.62 -15.69
N LEU A 123 -8.85 8.40 -15.15
CA LEU A 123 -9.18 9.47 -14.20
C LEU A 123 -9.82 10.63 -14.96
N THR A 124 -10.78 11.33 -14.34
CA THR A 124 -11.56 12.39 -14.99
C THR A 124 -11.84 13.53 -14.02
N ASN A 125 -11.81 14.75 -14.56
CA ASN A 125 -12.15 15.98 -13.86
C ASN A 125 -12.84 16.96 -14.82
N THR A 126 -13.13 18.18 -14.37
CA THR A 126 -13.79 19.23 -15.16
C THR A 126 -13.02 19.70 -16.40
N LEU A 127 -11.72 19.43 -16.49
CA LEU A 127 -10.85 19.77 -17.62
C LEU A 127 -10.70 18.63 -18.64
N GLY A 128 -11.08 17.40 -18.28
CA GLY A 128 -11.08 16.24 -19.17
C GLY A 128 -10.58 14.95 -18.52
N VAL A 129 -9.92 14.13 -19.33
CA VAL A 129 -9.29 12.86 -18.92
C VAL A 129 -7.87 13.12 -18.41
N GLN A 130 -7.44 12.40 -17.38
CA GLN A 130 -6.07 12.41 -16.88
C GLN A 130 -5.48 10.99 -16.86
N ASP A 131 -4.29 10.84 -17.43
CA ASP A 131 -3.55 9.57 -17.44
C ASP A 131 -2.64 9.39 -16.21
N GLU A 132 -2.34 10.48 -15.48
CA GLU A 132 -1.51 10.48 -14.27
C GLU A 132 -2.32 10.86 -13.01
N LEU A 133 -1.99 10.21 -11.88
CA LEU A 133 -2.54 10.56 -10.56
C LEU A 133 -1.68 11.64 -9.89
N ASN A 134 -1.99 12.90 -10.17
CA ASN A 134 -1.33 14.04 -9.52
C ASN A 134 -2.14 14.50 -8.28
N LEU A 135 -1.49 14.50 -7.11
CA LEU A 135 -2.04 15.04 -5.86
C LEU A 135 -1.77 16.55 -5.76
N PRO A 136 -2.77 17.41 -5.55
CA PRO A 136 -2.52 18.84 -5.32
C PRO A 136 -1.72 19.04 -4.03
N MET A 137 -0.47 19.47 -4.12
CA MET A 137 0.46 19.49 -2.97
C MET A 137 0.17 20.63 -1.96
N HIS A 138 -0.63 21.63 -2.34
CA HIS A 138 -1.04 22.70 -1.44
C HIS A 138 -2.12 22.21 -0.47
N SER A 139 -1.76 21.98 0.79
CA SER A 139 -2.71 21.83 1.90
C SER A 139 -2.92 23.14 2.64
N SER A 140 -4.15 23.37 3.09
CA SER A 140 -4.52 24.46 3.99
C SER A 140 -4.59 24.01 5.46
N VAL A 141 -4.17 22.78 5.76
CA VAL A 141 -4.09 22.26 7.12
C VAL A 141 -2.86 22.88 7.82
N PRO A 142 -3.02 23.55 8.98
CA PRO A 142 -1.88 24.13 9.71
C PRO A 142 -0.87 23.06 10.12
N GLY A 143 0.44 23.34 10.02
CA GLY A 143 1.47 22.34 10.30
C GLY A 143 1.67 21.29 9.18
N SER A 144 0.98 21.43 8.05
CA SER A 144 1.26 20.62 6.85
C SER A 144 2.63 20.97 6.25
N GLU A 145 3.05 22.23 6.37
CA GLU A 145 4.36 22.73 5.97
C GLU A 145 5.55 22.06 6.69
N LEU A 146 5.30 21.31 7.76
CA LEU A 146 6.31 20.56 8.51
C LEU A 146 6.59 19.15 7.95
N THR A 147 5.82 18.66 6.97
CA THR A 147 6.09 17.42 6.22
C THR A 147 5.99 17.66 4.70
N LYS A 148 6.90 17.11 3.90
CA LYS A 148 6.96 17.35 2.44
C LYS A 148 5.87 16.63 1.66
N GLU A 149 5.48 15.45 2.13
CA GLU A 149 4.49 14.57 1.52
C GLU A 149 3.14 14.64 2.27
N PRO A 150 1.99 14.44 1.59
CA PRO A 150 0.67 14.58 2.22
C PRO A 150 0.32 13.44 3.20
N PHE A 151 1.08 12.35 3.20
CA PHE A 151 0.88 11.18 4.07
C PHE A 151 1.96 11.08 5.16
N ARG A 152 1.73 10.23 6.17
CA ARG A 152 2.67 9.96 7.29
C ARG A 152 3.09 8.49 7.35
N TRP A 153 4.17 8.18 8.07
CA TRP A 153 4.79 6.85 8.15
C TRP A 153 3.92 5.68 8.65
N ASP A 154 2.81 5.96 9.32
CA ASP A 154 1.82 5.00 9.82
C ASP A 154 0.49 5.06 9.05
N GLN A 155 0.46 5.83 7.94
CA GLN A 155 -0.65 5.91 7.00
C GLN A 155 -0.34 5.05 5.76
N ARG A 156 -1.23 4.14 5.37
CA ARG A 156 -1.02 3.21 4.24
C ARG A 156 -2.20 3.17 3.28
N LEU A 157 -1.93 3.17 1.97
CA LEU A 157 -2.94 3.06 0.92
C LEU A 157 -2.95 1.66 0.31
N PHE A 158 -4.11 1.00 0.35
CA PHE A 158 -4.40 -0.17 -0.46
C PHE A 158 -5.48 0.18 -1.48
N SER A 159 -5.40 -0.38 -2.69
CA SER A 159 -6.44 -0.20 -3.71
C SER A 159 -6.99 -1.54 -4.21
N LEU A 160 -8.32 -1.66 -4.29
CA LEU A 160 -9.01 -2.74 -4.97
C LEU A 160 -9.56 -2.21 -6.29
N VAL A 161 -8.94 -2.66 -7.39
CA VAL A 161 -9.29 -2.25 -8.75
C VAL A 161 -10.23 -3.31 -9.34
N LEU A 162 -11.52 -3.00 -9.39
CA LEU A 162 -12.59 -3.93 -9.74
C LEU A 162 -12.73 -4.12 -11.25
N ARG A 163 -11.76 -4.81 -11.86
CA ARG A 163 -11.78 -5.20 -13.29
C ARG A 163 -12.72 -6.39 -13.56
N LEU A 164 -13.95 -6.32 -13.05
CA LEU A 164 -15.00 -7.32 -13.22
C LEU A 164 -15.77 -7.06 -14.53
N THR A 165 -15.47 -7.84 -15.56
CA THR A 165 -16.08 -7.73 -16.89
C THR A 165 -17.57 -8.12 -16.93
N GLY A 166 -18.28 -7.74 -18.00
CA GLY A 166 -19.66 -8.20 -18.26
C GLY A 166 -19.74 -9.65 -18.78
N ILE A 167 -18.62 -10.18 -19.26
CA ILE A 167 -18.41 -11.59 -19.65
C ILE A 167 -17.68 -12.28 -18.49
N PRO A 168 -18.02 -13.53 -18.11
CA PRO A 168 -17.23 -14.27 -17.13
C PRO A 168 -15.77 -14.42 -17.60
N PRO A 169 -14.77 -14.31 -16.71
CA PRO A 169 -13.39 -14.62 -17.07
C PRO A 169 -13.31 -16.08 -17.51
N ALA A 170 -12.60 -16.35 -18.61
CA ALA A 170 -12.24 -17.72 -18.99
C ALA A 170 -11.43 -18.38 -17.86
N ASP A 171 -11.62 -19.69 -17.65
CA ASP A 171 -10.99 -20.43 -16.56
C ASP A 171 -9.46 -20.32 -16.60
N ARG A 172 -8.95 -19.44 -15.74
CA ARG A 172 -7.54 -19.34 -15.39
C ARG A 172 -7.32 -20.16 -14.13
N GLU A 173 -6.27 -20.97 -14.13
CA GLU A 173 -5.75 -21.63 -12.93
C GLU A 173 -5.72 -20.63 -11.75
N PRO A 174 -6.37 -20.95 -10.61
CA PRO A 174 -6.56 -19.98 -9.54
C PRO A 174 -5.27 -19.76 -8.75
N SER A 175 -4.40 -18.89 -9.28
CA SER A 175 -3.25 -18.33 -8.58
C SER A 175 -3.60 -18.02 -7.11
N ALA A 176 -2.80 -18.54 -6.19
CA ALA A 176 -2.95 -18.27 -4.77
C ALA A 176 -2.78 -16.76 -4.45
N VAL A 177 -2.00 -16.06 -5.28
CA VAL A 177 -1.68 -14.64 -5.13
C VAL A 177 -2.50 -13.80 -6.11
N VAL A 178 -3.28 -12.86 -5.58
CA VAL A 178 -3.95 -11.81 -6.37
C VAL A 178 -2.87 -10.87 -6.94
N PRO A 179 -2.85 -10.63 -8.27
CA PRO A 179 -1.85 -9.76 -8.90
C PRO A 179 -2.03 -8.29 -8.51
N SER A 180 -0.95 -7.52 -8.62
CA SER A 180 -1.02 -6.06 -8.49
C SER A 180 -1.73 -5.48 -9.72
N ASP A 181 -2.25 -4.26 -9.59
CA ASP A 181 -2.77 -3.49 -10.72
C ASP A 181 -1.71 -2.54 -11.27
N HIS A 182 -1.87 -2.06 -12.50
CA HIS A 182 -0.93 -1.13 -13.15
C HIS A 182 -1.55 0.25 -13.45
N SER A 183 -2.63 0.61 -12.75
CA SER A 183 -3.20 1.96 -12.78
C SER A 183 -2.36 2.97 -11.99
N PRO A 184 -2.50 4.28 -12.26
CA PRO A 184 -1.68 5.34 -11.62
C PRO A 184 -1.69 5.40 -10.08
N VAL A 185 -2.58 4.67 -9.41
CA VAL A 185 -2.58 4.56 -7.94
C VAL A 185 -1.55 3.57 -7.39
N ASP A 186 -1.05 2.61 -8.19
CA ASP A 186 -0.13 1.58 -7.68
C ASP A 186 1.16 2.18 -7.10
N ALA A 187 1.73 3.19 -7.76
CA ALA A 187 2.88 3.94 -7.26
C ALA A 187 2.61 4.60 -5.89
N MET A 188 1.39 5.09 -5.65
CA MET A 188 0.99 5.67 -4.37
C MET A 188 0.76 4.60 -3.29
N CYS A 189 0.23 3.45 -3.67
CA CYS A 189 0.16 2.26 -2.81
C CYS A 189 1.57 1.80 -2.40
N GLU A 190 2.52 1.69 -3.32
CA GLU A 190 3.91 1.28 -3.02
C GLU A 190 4.63 2.32 -2.15
N VAL A 191 4.56 3.61 -2.53
CA VAL A 191 5.23 4.71 -1.80
C VAL A 191 4.77 4.78 -0.34
N THR A 192 3.50 4.52 -0.06
CA THR A 192 2.94 4.46 1.31
C THR A 192 3.13 3.10 2.01
N GLY A 193 3.78 2.10 1.39
CA GLY A 193 3.98 0.77 1.99
C GLY A 193 2.69 -0.09 2.09
N GLY A 194 1.71 0.19 1.21
CA GLY A 194 0.55 -0.65 0.95
C GLY A 194 0.71 -1.45 -0.35
N ARG A 195 -0.39 -1.67 -1.08
CA ARG A 195 -0.44 -2.46 -2.34
C ARG A 195 -1.74 -2.26 -3.13
N SER A 196 -1.67 -2.23 -4.46
CA SER A 196 -2.85 -2.40 -5.33
C SER A 196 -3.19 -3.87 -5.60
N TYR A 197 -4.46 -4.15 -5.89
CA TYR A 197 -4.95 -5.48 -6.21
C TYR A 197 -5.89 -5.42 -7.43
N ALA A 198 -5.54 -6.15 -8.50
CA ALA A 198 -6.37 -6.28 -9.69
C ALA A 198 -7.42 -7.40 -9.50
N VAL A 199 -8.66 -7.01 -9.24
CA VAL A 199 -9.77 -7.93 -8.90
C VAL A 199 -10.61 -8.24 -10.15
N ILE A 200 -10.33 -9.40 -10.77
CA ILE A 200 -11.07 -9.89 -11.95
C ILE A 200 -12.18 -10.90 -11.64
N SER A 201 -12.32 -11.36 -10.39
CA SER A 201 -13.36 -12.32 -9.99
C SER A 201 -13.79 -12.16 -8.52
N GLN A 202 -14.99 -12.63 -8.19
CA GLN A 202 -15.50 -12.60 -6.80
C GLN A 202 -14.67 -13.49 -5.84
N ARG A 203 -14.03 -14.56 -6.34
CA ARG A 203 -13.10 -15.38 -5.56
C ARG A 203 -11.84 -14.60 -5.19
N MET A 204 -11.25 -13.91 -6.16
CA MET A 204 -10.06 -13.07 -5.93
C MET A 204 -10.38 -11.87 -5.04
N LEU A 205 -11.60 -11.33 -5.10
CA LEU A 205 -12.07 -10.32 -4.15
C LEU A 205 -12.02 -10.84 -2.70
N MET A 206 -12.54 -12.05 -2.43
CA MET A 206 -12.47 -12.65 -1.09
C MET A 206 -11.04 -12.87 -0.62
N GLN A 207 -10.19 -13.49 -1.45
CA GLN A 207 -8.76 -13.70 -1.16
C GLN A 207 -8.03 -12.37 -0.89
N CYS A 208 -8.37 -11.32 -1.63
CA CYS A 208 -7.84 -9.98 -1.44
C CYS A 208 -8.25 -9.40 -0.07
N LEU A 209 -9.53 -9.51 0.32
CA LEU A 209 -10.00 -9.00 1.61
C LEU A 209 -9.34 -9.72 2.80
N GLU A 210 -9.20 -11.05 2.72
CA GLU A 210 -8.54 -11.85 3.76
C GLU A 210 -7.04 -11.50 3.87
N SER A 211 -6.33 -11.40 2.74
CA SER A 211 -4.92 -10.96 2.72
C SER A 211 -4.73 -9.51 3.18
N LEU A 212 -5.70 -8.64 2.90
CA LEU A 212 -5.67 -7.24 3.32
C LEU A 212 -5.86 -7.13 4.85
N VAL A 213 -6.81 -7.87 5.44
CA VAL A 213 -7.03 -7.89 6.90
C VAL A 213 -5.76 -8.31 7.66
N GLN A 214 -5.04 -9.32 7.19
CA GLN A 214 -3.76 -9.76 7.78
C GLN A 214 -2.69 -8.65 7.78
N LYS A 215 -2.73 -7.72 6.81
CA LYS A 215 -1.77 -6.62 6.67
C LYS A 215 -2.12 -5.38 7.53
N LEU A 216 -3.29 -5.34 8.19
CA LEU A 216 -3.76 -4.21 9.02
C LEU A 216 -3.06 -4.09 10.40
N GLN A 217 -1.81 -4.56 10.51
CA GLN A 217 -1.03 -4.53 11.75
C GLN A 217 -0.44 -3.13 12.01
N GLY A 218 -0.24 -2.77 13.27
CA GLY A 218 0.38 -1.51 13.66
C GLY A 218 1.88 -1.49 13.41
N GLY A 219 2.39 -0.43 12.78
CA GLY A 219 3.80 -0.27 12.46
C GLY A 219 4.09 1.04 11.74
N VAL A 220 5.37 1.30 11.48
CA VAL A 220 5.88 2.47 10.75
C VAL A 220 6.64 2.07 9.50
N VAL A 221 6.50 2.82 8.42
CA VAL A 221 7.27 2.62 7.19
C VAL A 221 8.56 3.45 7.26
N ILE A 222 9.70 2.77 7.08
CA ILE A 222 11.04 3.36 7.06
C ILE A 222 11.66 3.11 5.69
N ASN A 223 12.39 4.09 5.15
CA ASN A 223 13.20 3.92 3.95
C ASN A 223 14.63 3.54 4.35
N PHE A 224 15.09 2.36 3.96
CA PHE A 224 16.44 1.89 4.21
C PHE A 224 17.32 2.11 2.98
N GLU A 225 18.44 2.80 3.15
CA GLU A 225 19.44 3.06 2.12
C GLU A 225 20.78 2.48 2.53
N LYS A 226 21.36 1.62 1.69
CA LYS A 226 22.69 1.06 1.91
C LYS A 226 23.77 2.10 1.59
N ILE A 227 24.81 2.16 2.41
CA ILE A 227 26.03 2.91 2.19
C ILE A 227 27.26 2.04 2.46
N GLY A 228 28.39 2.38 1.83
CA GLY A 228 29.61 1.59 1.89
C GLY A 228 29.63 0.42 0.90
N PRO A 229 30.70 -0.39 0.89
CA PRO A 229 30.89 -1.49 -0.04
C PRO A 229 29.89 -2.64 0.19
N ASP A 230 29.72 -3.47 -0.83
CA ASP A 230 28.97 -4.73 -0.70
C ASP A 230 29.66 -5.68 0.29
N PRO A 231 28.88 -6.41 1.12
CA PRO A 231 29.41 -7.50 1.90
C PRO A 231 30.00 -8.57 0.96
N LEU A 232 31.09 -9.21 1.38
CA LEU A 232 31.62 -10.34 0.61
C LEU A 232 30.57 -11.47 0.58
N PRO A 233 30.42 -12.19 -0.54
CA PRO A 233 29.60 -13.40 -0.59
C PRO A 233 30.00 -14.38 0.52
N VAL A 234 29.01 -14.90 1.25
CA VAL A 234 29.24 -15.83 2.36
C VAL A 234 29.54 -17.22 1.80
N ASN A 235 30.83 -17.48 1.54
CA ASN A 235 31.30 -18.75 0.99
C ASN A 235 31.19 -19.92 2.01
N GLY A 236 30.02 -20.57 2.03
CA GLY A 236 29.84 -21.99 2.36
C GLY A 236 30.02 -22.40 3.83
N GLY A 237 28.92 -22.81 4.48
CA GLY A 237 28.98 -23.29 5.87
C GLY A 237 27.68 -23.88 6.43
N ASN A 238 26.98 -24.73 5.66
CA ASN A 238 25.80 -25.52 6.11
C ASN A 238 24.70 -24.75 6.88
N GLY A 239 24.50 -23.46 6.59
CA GLY A 239 23.26 -22.77 6.95
C GLY A 239 22.18 -23.12 5.92
N GLU A 240 21.01 -23.56 6.38
CA GLU A 240 19.85 -23.70 5.50
C GLU A 240 19.46 -22.33 4.97
N GLU A 241 19.45 -22.15 3.65
CA GLU A 241 18.70 -21.06 3.05
C GLU A 241 17.23 -21.29 3.37
N ILE A 242 16.68 -20.51 4.32
CA ILE A 242 15.24 -20.38 4.49
C ILE A 242 14.73 -19.54 3.32
N SER A 243 14.70 -20.16 2.14
CA SER A 243 13.93 -19.69 1.00
C SER A 243 12.47 -19.65 1.44
N LEU A 244 11.96 -18.44 1.70
CA LEU A 244 10.53 -18.23 1.90
C LEU A 244 9.82 -18.78 0.66
N LEU A 245 8.98 -19.79 0.87
CA LEU A 245 8.59 -20.74 -0.15
C LEU A 245 7.76 -20.09 -1.26
N ASP A 246 8.28 -20.14 -2.49
CA ASP A 246 7.48 -20.22 -3.71
C ASP A 246 7.85 -21.52 -4.46
N ASP A 247 6.82 -22.15 -5.01
CA ASP A 247 6.78 -23.32 -5.91
C ASP A 247 7.93 -24.34 -5.93
N ARG A 248 7.63 -25.53 -5.37
CA ARG A 248 8.13 -26.81 -5.90
C ARG A 248 6.99 -27.80 -6.06
N ASN A 249 6.71 -28.20 -7.31
CA ASN A 249 6.05 -29.49 -7.53
C ASN A 249 6.50 -30.17 -8.83
N ASN A 250 7.10 -31.35 -8.65
CA ASN A 250 7.24 -32.48 -9.58
C ASN A 250 7.76 -32.28 -11.02
N HIS A 251 8.74 -33.10 -11.38
CA HIS A 251 8.99 -33.57 -12.75
C HIS A 251 9.07 -35.10 -12.74
N LYS A 252 8.40 -35.76 -13.69
CA LYS A 252 8.66 -37.17 -14.02
C LYS A 252 9.69 -37.26 -15.15
N PRO A 253 10.53 -38.30 -15.19
CA PRO A 253 11.61 -38.41 -16.18
C PRO A 253 11.11 -38.79 -17.59
N GLY A 254 11.77 -38.23 -18.60
CA GLY A 254 11.63 -38.62 -20.02
C GLY A 254 12.84 -39.42 -20.52
N SER A 255 12.64 -40.24 -21.56
CA SER A 255 13.67 -41.15 -22.11
C SER A 255 14.59 -40.46 -23.15
N PRO A 256 15.82 -40.96 -23.39
CA PRO A 256 16.82 -40.27 -24.20
C PRO A 256 16.83 -40.64 -25.69
N SER A 257 17.07 -39.66 -26.57
CA SER A 257 17.50 -39.82 -27.97
C SER A 257 17.89 -38.45 -28.58
N LEU A 258 18.60 -38.34 -29.72
CA LEU A 258 19.90 -38.91 -30.09
C LEU A 258 20.42 -38.17 -31.35
N HIS A 259 21.58 -37.52 -31.26
CA HIS A 259 22.40 -36.95 -32.36
C HIS A 259 21.90 -35.74 -33.20
N PRO A 260 22.82 -34.84 -33.64
CA PRO A 260 22.53 -33.70 -34.54
C PRO A 260 23.26 -33.77 -35.90
N THR A 261 22.96 -32.80 -36.78
CA THR A 261 23.77 -32.45 -37.96
C THR A 261 23.95 -30.93 -38.10
N GLN A 262 25.21 -30.48 -38.16
CA GLN A 262 25.86 -29.64 -39.20
C GLN A 262 25.03 -28.47 -39.81
N THR A 263 25.53 -27.23 -39.98
CA THR A 263 26.90 -26.62 -39.95
C THR A 263 26.75 -25.07 -39.80
N SER A 264 27.72 -24.14 -39.82
CA SER A 264 29.16 -24.13 -40.19
C SER A 264 29.96 -22.92 -39.62
N LEU A 265 31.27 -22.94 -39.86
CA LEU A 265 32.21 -21.79 -40.07
C LEU A 265 32.25 -20.57 -39.10
N ASN A 266 33.19 -20.68 -38.14
CA ASN A 266 34.36 -19.80 -37.96
C ASN A 266 34.25 -18.31 -37.48
N ASN A 267 34.74 -18.10 -36.25
CA ASN A 267 35.47 -16.92 -35.72
C ASN A 267 34.93 -15.48 -35.89
N GLY A 268 34.32 -14.98 -34.81
CA GLY A 268 34.40 -13.57 -34.38
C GLY A 268 34.46 -13.49 -32.85
N ARG A 269 35.49 -12.83 -32.28
CA ARG A 269 35.59 -12.66 -30.82
C ARG A 269 34.60 -11.59 -30.34
N VAL A 270 33.52 -12.03 -29.70
CA VAL A 270 32.71 -11.18 -28.82
C VAL A 270 32.43 -11.97 -27.54
N SER A 271 32.82 -11.43 -26.39
CA SER A 271 32.45 -12.00 -25.09
C SER A 271 30.92 -11.95 -24.93
N PRO A 272 30.24 -13.01 -24.48
CA PRO A 272 28.83 -12.89 -24.12
C PRO A 272 28.69 -11.82 -23.02
N PRO A 273 27.65 -10.97 -23.08
CA PRO A 273 27.45 -9.95 -22.05
C PRO A 273 27.26 -10.63 -20.69
N LEU A 274 27.78 -10.01 -19.62
CA LEU A 274 27.45 -10.47 -18.27
C LEU A 274 25.93 -10.40 -18.10
N TYR A 275 25.35 -11.47 -17.57
CA TYR A 275 23.99 -11.45 -17.05
C TYR A 275 23.86 -10.25 -16.08
N PRO A 276 22.80 -9.42 -16.18
CA PRO A 276 22.62 -8.30 -15.27
C PRO A 276 22.52 -8.82 -13.83
N SER A 277 23.57 -8.60 -13.06
CA SER A 277 23.77 -9.21 -11.75
C SER A 277 22.81 -8.67 -10.71
N GLY A 278 22.00 -9.57 -10.13
CA GLY A 278 21.31 -9.38 -8.83
C GLY A 278 20.30 -8.24 -8.78
N ASN A 279 19.02 -8.55 -8.58
CA ASN A 279 17.99 -7.53 -8.36
C ASN A 279 18.22 -6.84 -7.00
N ASN A 280 19.02 -5.78 -6.98
CA ASN A 280 19.60 -5.13 -5.79
C ASN A 280 18.60 -4.29 -4.95
N THR A 281 17.33 -4.69 -4.92
CA THR A 281 16.24 -4.02 -4.20
C THR A 281 16.46 -3.93 -2.69
N TRP A 282 17.29 -4.81 -2.11
CA TRP A 282 17.69 -4.72 -0.70
C TRP A 282 18.56 -3.49 -0.38
N GLN A 283 19.21 -2.89 -1.38
CA GLN A 283 20.10 -1.73 -1.21
C GLN A 283 19.34 -0.41 -1.05
N SER A 284 18.08 -0.34 -1.50
CA SER A 284 17.19 0.81 -1.31
C SER A 284 15.75 0.32 -1.24
N CYS A 285 15.14 0.27 -0.04
CA CYS A 285 13.77 -0.21 0.10
C CYS A 285 12.98 0.44 1.24
N ARG A 286 11.68 0.65 0.99
CA ARG A 286 10.69 0.95 2.02
C ARG A 286 10.26 -0.36 2.71
N LYS A 287 10.29 -0.40 4.04
CA LYS A 287 9.83 -1.57 4.82
C LYS A 287 8.94 -1.12 5.98
N LEU A 288 7.88 -1.87 6.23
CA LEU A 288 7.04 -1.75 7.42
C LEU A 288 7.75 -2.40 8.61
N ILE A 289 8.05 -1.62 9.64
CA ILE A 289 8.54 -2.09 10.93
C ILE A 289 7.34 -2.20 11.87
N TYR A 290 7.01 -3.42 12.28
CA TYR A 290 5.94 -3.68 13.23
C TYR A 290 6.28 -3.13 14.61
N VAL A 291 5.32 -2.47 15.25
CA VAL A 291 5.49 -1.92 16.60
C VAL A 291 4.53 -2.62 17.56
N GLN A 292 5.10 -3.52 18.36
CA GLN A 292 4.33 -4.39 19.24
C GLN A 292 3.70 -3.60 20.40
N ARG A 293 2.40 -3.83 20.63
CA ARG A 293 1.71 -3.35 21.84
C ARG A 293 2.13 -4.20 23.05
N SER A 294 2.38 -3.56 24.19
CA SER A 294 2.70 -4.27 25.43
C SER A 294 1.49 -5.09 25.88
N ALA A 295 1.66 -6.40 26.04
CA ALA A 295 0.61 -7.30 26.51
C ALA A 295 0.09 -6.95 27.93
N GLN A 296 0.93 -6.30 28.75
CA GLN A 296 0.56 -5.85 30.10
C GLN A 296 -0.17 -4.50 30.11
N LYS A 297 0.16 -3.59 29.18
CA LYS A 297 -0.33 -2.19 29.19
C LYS A 297 -1.33 -1.85 28.10
N GLY A 298 -1.50 -2.71 27.10
CA GLY A 298 -2.40 -2.49 25.95
C GLY A 298 -1.90 -1.49 24.90
N TYR A 299 -0.98 -0.60 25.24
CA TYR A 299 -0.37 0.39 24.34
C TYR A 299 1.09 0.06 23.95
N THR A 300 1.58 0.72 22.91
CA THR A 300 2.96 0.66 22.41
C THR A 300 3.92 1.40 23.36
N VAL A 301 5.04 0.77 23.71
CA VAL A 301 6.04 1.33 24.64
C VAL A 301 7.40 1.36 23.96
N GLY A 302 8.13 2.46 24.12
CA GLY A 302 9.51 2.60 23.67
C GLY A 302 10.18 3.81 24.33
N HIS A 303 11.49 3.94 24.11
CA HIS A 303 12.34 4.92 24.79
C HIS A 303 13.20 5.75 23.84
N TRP A 304 13.58 5.18 22.69
CA TRP A 304 14.51 5.80 21.74
C TRP A 304 13.75 6.23 20.48
N PRO A 305 13.46 7.53 20.29
CA PRO A 305 12.95 8.04 19.02
C PRO A 305 14.04 8.02 17.93
N ILE A 306 13.64 8.01 16.67
CA ILE A 306 14.56 8.28 15.56
C ILE A 306 14.85 9.79 15.56
N PRO A 307 16.12 10.25 15.56
CA PRO A 307 16.44 11.68 15.56
C PRO A 307 16.02 12.38 14.26
N GLU A 308 16.06 13.71 14.26
CA GLU A 308 15.83 14.49 13.05
C GLU A 308 16.96 14.32 12.02
N SER A 309 16.61 14.50 10.74
CA SER A 309 17.57 14.56 9.63
C SER A 309 18.20 15.94 9.45
N PHE A 310 18.12 16.80 10.48
CA PHE A 310 18.66 18.16 10.53
C PHE A 310 19.13 18.46 11.95
N TRP A 311 20.07 19.39 12.10
CA TRP A 311 20.49 19.88 13.41
C TRP A 311 19.53 20.97 13.90
N PRO A 312 18.96 20.88 15.12
CA PRO A 312 18.14 21.95 15.68
C PRO A 312 18.99 23.20 15.98
N ASP A 313 18.70 24.30 15.30
CA ASP A 313 19.29 25.61 15.56
C ASP A 313 18.32 26.48 16.39
N PRO A 314 18.67 26.87 17.64
CA PRO A 314 17.86 27.78 18.45
C PRO A 314 17.64 29.17 17.83
N GLY A 315 18.47 29.57 16.86
CA GLY A 315 18.31 30.82 16.10
C GLY A 315 17.35 30.72 14.91
N SER A 316 16.92 29.52 14.51
CA SER A 316 16.06 29.34 13.34
C SER A 316 14.59 29.68 13.66
N PRO A 317 13.94 30.61 12.92
CA PRO A 317 12.54 30.97 13.13
C PRO A 317 11.54 29.89 12.66
N ALA A 318 12.01 28.84 11.98
CA ALA A 318 11.19 27.73 11.47
C ALA A 318 11.95 26.39 11.54
N LEU A 319 11.20 25.29 11.59
CA LEU A 319 11.76 23.94 11.49
C LEU A 319 11.81 23.48 10.02
N PRO A 320 12.90 22.83 9.57
CA PRO A 320 12.95 22.19 8.25
C PRO A 320 11.87 21.10 8.08
N PRO A 321 11.22 21.01 6.91
CA PRO A 321 10.16 20.02 6.68
C PRO A 321 10.73 18.59 6.67
N ARG A 322 10.09 17.71 7.44
CA ARG A 322 10.36 16.26 7.47
C ARG A 322 9.96 15.59 6.15
N THR A 323 10.67 14.53 5.76
CA THR A 323 10.08 13.50 4.88
C THR A 323 9.08 12.67 5.67
N ALA A 324 8.03 12.16 5.04
CA ALA A 324 7.05 11.27 5.68
C ALA A 324 7.74 10.04 6.25
N HIS A 325 8.55 9.36 5.44
CA HIS A 325 9.35 8.21 5.86
C HIS A 325 10.77 8.66 6.27
N PRO A 326 11.27 8.29 7.45
CA PRO A 326 12.67 8.53 7.80
C PRO A 326 13.59 7.71 6.90
N ILE A 327 14.69 8.31 6.47
CA ILE A 327 15.72 7.65 5.67
C ILE A 327 16.82 7.16 6.62
N VAL A 328 16.88 5.85 6.82
CA VAL A 328 17.85 5.18 7.70
C VAL A 328 18.96 4.59 6.84
N LYS A 329 20.19 5.08 7.02
CA LYS A 329 21.37 4.61 6.28
C LYS A 329 22.08 3.51 7.05
N PHE A 330 22.41 2.41 6.36
CA PHE A 330 23.04 1.24 6.95
C PHE A 330 24.26 0.79 6.13
N SER A 331 25.24 0.17 6.78
CA SER A 331 26.42 -0.39 6.12
C SER A 331 26.73 -1.80 6.65
N CYS A 332 27.30 -2.65 5.79
CA CYS A 332 27.72 -3.99 6.17
C CYS A 332 29.18 -3.96 6.66
N VAL A 333 29.36 -3.65 7.94
CA VAL A 333 30.67 -3.71 8.62
C VAL A 333 31.03 -5.18 8.90
N LYS A 334 32.33 -5.49 8.90
CA LYS A 334 32.90 -6.79 9.27
C LYS A 334 33.40 -6.77 10.72
#